data_AF-A0A352KAZ5-F1
#
_entry.id   AF-A0A352KAZ5-F1
#
_cell.length_a   1.000
_cell.length_b   1.000
_cell.length_c   1.000
_cell.angle_alpha   90.00
_cell.angle_beta   90.00
_cell.angle_gamma   90.00
#
_symmetry.space_group_name_H-M   'P 1'
#
loop_
_entity.id
_entity.type
_entity.pdbx_description
1 polymer ?
#
loop_
_entity_poly.entity_id
_entity_poly.type
_entity_poly.pdbx_seq_one_letter_code
_entity_poly.pdbx_strand_id
1 'polypeptide(L)' 'PGEFDGIRLTGNLVTPDGELAPPELVKQVGIGSRLRIVYCDMGDGLATPNWTIDEDAEQPATPWRYAIE' A
#
# COMPACT_ATOMS: atom_id res chain seq x y z
N PRO A 1 4.69 -12.08 -17.85
CA PRO A 1 3.34 -11.60 -17.51
C PRO A 1 3.07 -10.22 -18.14
N GLY A 2 1.91 -10.04 -18.75
CA GLY A 2 1.42 -8.72 -19.17
C GLY A 2 1.01 -7.86 -17.97
N GLU A 3 0.70 -6.58 -18.22
CA GLU A 3 0.39 -5.58 -17.19
C GLU A 3 -0.71 -6.02 -16.20
N PHE A 4 -1.70 -6.78 -16.67
CA PHE A 4 -2.85 -7.21 -15.87
C PHE A 4 -2.83 -8.69 -15.47
N ASP A 5 -1.74 -9.40 -15.76
CA ASP A 5 -1.59 -10.83 -15.44
C ASP A 5 -1.08 -11.06 -14.00
N GLY A 6 -1.01 -10.00 -13.20
CA GLY A 6 -0.55 -10.05 -11.81
C GLY A 6 -1.54 -10.71 -10.87
N ILE A 7 -1.01 -11.33 -9.81
CA ILE A 7 -1.81 -11.87 -8.70
C ILE A 7 -2.25 -10.70 -7.81
N ARG A 8 -3.48 -10.80 -7.28
CA ARG A 8 -4.01 -9.85 -6.29
C ARG A 8 -3.85 -10.42 -4.89
N LEU A 9 -3.40 -9.59 -3.96
CA LEU A 9 -3.17 -9.92 -2.57
C LEU A 9 -3.83 -8.86 -1.69
N THR A 10 -4.46 -9.29 -0.61
CA THR A 10 -5.05 -8.40 0.39
C THR A 10 -4.03 -8.15 1.51
N GLY A 11 -3.91 -6.90 1.96
CA GLY A 11 -3.10 -6.51 3.10
C GLY A 11 -3.51 -5.13 3.59
N ASN A 12 -3.10 -4.77 4.80
CA ASN A 12 -3.39 -3.44 5.35
C ASN A 12 -2.51 -2.37 4.68
N LEU A 13 -2.98 -1.13 4.72
CA LEU A 13 -2.12 0.02 4.46
C LEU A 13 -1.39 0.37 5.76
N VAL A 14 -0.07 0.44 5.68
CA VAL A 14 0.83 0.68 6.81
C VAL A 14 1.85 1.78 6.48
N THR A 15 2.51 2.30 7.49
CA THR A 15 3.71 3.12 7.35
C THR A 15 4.89 2.28 6.84
N PRO A 16 6.00 2.90 6.39
CA PRO A 16 7.22 2.19 6.04
C PRO A 16 7.77 1.26 7.14
N ASP A 17 7.50 1.59 8.41
CA ASP A 17 7.92 0.84 9.59
C ASP A 17 6.93 -0.25 10.01
N GLY A 18 5.80 -0.40 9.30
CA GLY A 18 4.82 -1.45 9.55
C GLY A 18 3.69 -1.09 10.53
N GLU A 19 3.62 0.16 10.98
CA GLU A 19 2.52 0.67 11.81
C GLU A 19 1.27 0.94 10.96
N LEU A 20 0.07 0.83 11.54
CA LEU A 20 -1.16 1.09 10.78
C LEU A 20 -1.18 2.53 10.23
N ALA A 21 -1.56 2.67 8.96
CA ALA A 21 -1.48 3.97 8.29
C ALA A 21 -2.33 5.05 8.98
N PRO A 22 -1.74 6.23 9.29
CA PRO A 22 -2.49 7.33 9.87
C PRO A 22 -3.40 8.00 8.83
N PRO A 23 -4.41 8.79 9.26
CA PRO A 23 -5.35 9.46 8.36
C PRO A 23 -4.67 10.27 7.24
N GLU A 24 -3.56 10.94 7.52
CA GLU A 24 -2.86 11.75 6.50
C GLU A 24 -2.21 10.90 5.40
N LEU A 25 -1.78 9.68 5.71
CA LEU A 25 -1.31 8.73 4.70
C LEU A 25 -2.51 8.15 3.94
N VAL A 26 -3.58 7.81 4.66
CA VAL A 26 -4.86 7.35 4.10
C VAL A 26 -5.55 8.43 3.25
N LYS A 27 -5.10 9.70 3.25
CA LYS A 27 -5.55 10.76 2.32
C LYS A 27 -4.70 10.86 1.04
N GLN A 28 -3.54 10.22 0.98
CA GLN A 28 -2.64 10.25 -0.18
C GLN A 28 -2.88 9.08 -1.16
N VAL A 29 -3.22 7.88 -0.67
CA VAL A 29 -3.47 6.67 -1.50
C VAL A 29 -4.82 6.62 -2.25
N GLY A 30 -4.84 6.73 -3.58
CA GLY A 30 -6.03 6.40 -4.38
C GLY A 30 -5.91 5.08 -5.15
N ILE A 31 -6.98 4.69 -5.85
CA ILE A 31 -6.94 3.61 -6.85
C ILE A 31 -5.88 3.96 -7.90
N GLY A 32 -4.98 3.02 -8.16
CA GLY A 32 -3.85 3.16 -9.08
C GLY A 32 -2.53 3.59 -8.43
N SER A 33 -2.53 3.97 -7.15
CA SER A 33 -1.28 4.33 -6.43
C SER A 33 -0.30 3.15 -6.45
N ARG A 34 1.00 3.46 -6.62
CA ARG A 34 2.06 2.45 -6.55
C ARG A 34 2.41 2.19 -5.09
N LEU A 35 2.40 0.92 -4.71
CA LEU A 35 2.63 0.45 -3.37
C LEU A 35 3.76 -0.59 -3.39
N ARG A 36 4.53 -0.64 -2.31
CA ARG A 36 5.52 -1.70 -2.06
C ARG A 36 5.12 -2.51 -0.84
N ILE A 37 5.63 -3.75 -0.78
CA ILE A 37 5.38 -4.65 0.34
C ILE A 37 6.21 -4.21 1.55
N VAL A 38 5.59 -4.24 2.73
CA VAL A 38 6.25 -4.20 4.04
C VAL A 38 5.87 -5.48 4.76
N TYR A 39 6.86 -6.22 5.25
CA TYR A 39 6.62 -7.40 6.08
C TYR A 39 6.54 -6.96 7.54
N CYS A 40 5.34 -7.02 8.12
CA CYS A 40 5.11 -6.71 9.53
C CYS A 40 5.32 -7.98 10.37
N ASP A 41 6.20 -7.90 11.37
CA ASP A 41 6.44 -8.99 12.31
C ASP A 41 5.17 -9.30 13.11
N MET A 42 4.81 -10.59 13.19
CA MET A 42 3.68 -11.08 13.98
C MET A 42 4.12 -11.91 15.19
N GLY A 43 5.43 -12.03 15.42
CA GLY A 43 6.02 -12.95 16.39
C GLY A 43 6.19 -14.36 15.83
N ASP A 44 6.84 -15.23 16.61
CA ASP A 44 7.03 -16.66 16.31
C ASP A 44 7.67 -16.95 14.94
N GLY A 45 8.50 -16.04 14.44
CA GLY A 45 9.15 -16.16 13.13
C GLY A 45 8.18 -16.02 11.95
N LEU A 46 6.98 -15.48 12.18
CA LEU A 46 5.97 -15.19 11.18
C LEU A 46 5.90 -13.70 10.87
N ALA A 47 5.69 -13.36 9.61
CA ALA A 47 5.43 -12.00 9.18
C ALA A 47 4.26 -11.96 8.20
N THR A 48 3.50 -10.86 8.24
CA THR A 48 2.40 -10.62 7.29
C THR A 48 2.82 -9.58 6.26
N PRO A 49 2.55 -9.81 4.96
CA PRO A 49 2.76 -8.79 3.94
C PRO A 49 1.65 -7.74 4.02
N ASN A 50 2.04 -6.49 4.18
CA ASN A 50 1.18 -5.31 4.12
C ASN A 50 1.74 -4.32 3.08
N TRP A 51 1.05 -3.21 2.87
CA TRP A 51 1.36 -2.27 1.80
C TRP A 51 1.69 -0.89 2.34
N THR A 52 2.69 -0.23 1.75
CA THR A 52 2.96 1.19 1.97
C THR A 52 3.16 1.89 0.63
N ILE A 53 3.08 3.22 0.59
CA ILE A 53 3.32 4.00 -0.62
C ILE A 53 4.76 3.74 -1.10
N ASP A 54 4.90 3.47 -2.40
CA ASP A 54 6.21 3.36 -3.02
C ASP A 54 6.69 4.77 -3.42
N GLU A 55 7.59 5.34 -2.63
CA GLU A 55 8.16 6.67 -2.87
C GLU A 55 9.21 6.66 -3.99
N ASP A 56 9.71 5.48 -4.37
CA ASP A 56 10.73 5.30 -5.41
C ASP A 56 10.09 5.07 -6.80
N ALA A 57 8.79 4.77 -6.85
CA ALA A 57 8.05 4.56 -8.09
C ALA A 57 7.38 5.83 -8.62
N GLU A 58 7.28 5.95 -9.95
CA GLU A 58 6.47 7.00 -10.57
C GLU A 58 4.98 6.79 -10.22
N GLN A 59 4.45 7.72 -9.44
CA GLN A 59 3.05 7.72 -9.04
C GLN A 59 2.17 8.26 -10.17
N PRO A 60 0.94 7.74 -10.34
CA PRO A 60 -0.01 8.35 -11.27
C PRO A 60 -0.31 9.79 -10.86
N ALA A 61 -0.39 10.71 -11.82
CA ALA A 61 -0.63 12.13 -11.55
C ALA A 61 -1.98 12.41 -10.85
N THR A 62 -2.99 11.57 -11.11
CA THR A 62 -4.34 11.71 -10.56
C THR A 62 -4.86 10.35 -10.08
N PRO A 63 -4.44 9.87 -8.89
CA PRO A 63 -4.98 8.64 -8.34
C PRO A 63 -6.46 8.86 -8.00
N TRP A 64 -7.31 7.88 -8.35
CA TRP A 64 -8.74 8.04 -8.14
C TRP A 64 -9.10 7.83 -6.67
N ARG A 65 -9.94 8.71 -6.11
CA ARG A 65 -10.48 8.59 -4.76
C ARG A 65 -11.98 8.81 -4.78
N TYR A 66 -12.68 8.13 -3.88
CA TYR A 66 -14.02 8.55 -3.49
C TYR A 66 -13.92 9.96 -2.89
N ALA A 67 -14.87 10.83 -3.21
CA ALA A 67 -15.01 12.10 -2.51
C ALA A 67 -15.32 11.78 -1.05
N ILE A 68 -14.39 12.08 -0.16
CA ILE A 68 -14.58 11.99 1.29
C ILE A 68 -14.87 13.42 1.73
N GLU A 69 -16.04 13.65 2.33
CA GLU A 69 -16.44 14.95 2.92
C GLU A 69 -15.52 15.35 4.08
#